data_AF-A0A9Q1IVI6-F1
#
_entry.id   AF-A0A9Q1IVI6-F1
#
_cell.length_a   1.000
_cell.length_b   1.000
_cell.length_c   1.000
_cell.angle_alpha   90.00
_cell.angle_beta   90.00
_cell.angle_gamma   90.00
#
_symmetry.space_group_name_H-M   'P 1'
#
loop_
_entity.id
_entity.type
_entity.pdbx_description
1 polymer ?
#
loop_
_entity_poly.entity_id
_entity_poly.type
_entity_poly.pdbx_seq_one_letter_code
_entity_poly.pdbx_strand_id
1 'polypeptide(L)'
;MKRQNVRTLALIICTFTYLLVGAAVFDALESKKETTQRKKLGDKKMDLMDKYNLTLENFHELENVVLQLKPHKAGLQWKFAGSFYFAITVITTIVT
;
A
#
# COMPACT_ATOMS: atom_id res chain seq x y z
N MET A 1 5.33 16.47 -40.06
CA MET A 1 4.69 16.68 -38.75
C MET A 1 5.34 17.86 -38.04
N LYS A 2 4.57 18.71 -37.35
CA LYS A 2 5.14 19.81 -36.54
C LYS A 2 6.07 19.22 -35.47
N ARG A 3 7.23 19.84 -35.25
CA ARG A 3 8.26 19.40 -34.28
C ARG A 3 7.70 19.18 -32.87
N GLN A 4 6.69 19.95 -32.47
CA GLN A 4 5.98 19.80 -31.19
C GLN A 4 5.22 18.47 -31.09
N ASN A 5 4.52 18.06 -32.14
CA ASN A 5 3.73 16.82 -32.14
C ASN A 5 4.64 15.59 -32.05
N VAL A 6 5.81 15.65 -32.71
CA VAL A 6 6.83 14.59 -32.63
C VAL A 6 7.40 14.50 -31.22
N ARG A 7 7.70 15.64 -30.58
CA ARG A 7 8.18 15.67 -29.19
C ARG A 7 7.16 15.08 -28.22
N THR A 8 5.88 15.45 -28.35
CA THR A 8 4.82 14.92 -27.49
C THR A 8 4.66 13.42 -27.68
N LEU A 9 4.64 12.93 -28.92
CA LEU A 9 4.53 11.50 -29.21
C LEU A 9 5.72 10.71 -28.65
N ALA A 10 6.94 11.24 -28.79
CA ALA A 10 8.14 10.63 -28.24
C ALA A 10 8.09 10.54 -26.71
N LEU A 11 7.64 11.60 -26.03
CA LEU A 11 7.46 11.58 -24.57
C LEU A 11 6.42 10.54 -24.13
N ILE A 12 5.31 10.42 -24.83
CA ILE A 12 4.28 9.42 -24.54
C ILE A 12 4.87 8.01 -24.64
N ILE A 13 5.57 7.70 -25.74
CA ILE A 13 6.20 6.39 -25.95
C ILE A 13 7.24 6.12 -24.85
N CYS A 14 8.11 7.09 -24.54
CA CYS A 14 9.10 6.95 -23.48
C CYS A 14 8.45 6.66 -22.12
N THR A 15 7.40 7.39 -21.74
CA THR A 15 6.68 7.16 -20.48
C THR A 15 6.08 5.77 -20.42
N PHE A 16 5.43 5.29 -21.49
CA PHE A 16 4.91 3.92 -21.52
C PHE A 16 6.02 2.88 -21.40
N THR A 17 7.13 3.04 -22.12
CA THR A 17 8.26 2.11 -21.99
C THR A 17 8.86 2.13 -20.59
N TYR A 18 8.94 3.29 -19.95
CA TYR A 18 9.42 3.43 -18.56
C TYR A 18 8.50 2.69 -17.57
N LEU A 19 7.18 2.83 -17.73
CA LEU A 19 6.21 2.11 -16.91
C LEU A 19 6.29 0.58 -17.10
N LEU A 20 6.44 0.10 -18.34
CA LEU A 20 6.56 -1.33 -18.63
C LEU A 20 7.85 -1.93 -18.04
N VAL A 21 8.98 -1.24 -18.20
CA VAL A 21 10.25 -1.67 -17.59
C VAL A 21 10.16 -1.64 -16.07
N GLY A 22 9.58 -0.57 -15.49
CA GLY A 22 9.35 -0.48 -14.05
C GLY A 22 8.50 -1.64 -13.53
N ALA A 23 7.40 -1.97 -14.21
CA ALA A 23 6.55 -3.10 -13.85
C ALA A 23 7.31 -4.44 -13.88
N ALA A 24 8.10 -4.69 -14.92
CA ALA A 24 8.92 -5.91 -15.01
C ALA A 24 9.97 -5.99 -13.90
N VAL A 25 10.61 -4.87 -13.56
CA VAL A 25 11.58 -4.81 -12.46
C VAL A 25 10.90 -5.05 -11.12
N PHE A 26 9.78 -4.40 -10.83
CA PHE A 26 9.05 -4.60 -9.57
C PHE A 26 8.52 -6.02 -9.42
N ASP A 27 8.01 -6.63 -10.50
CA ASP A 27 7.58 -8.03 -10.48
C ASP A 27 8.75 -8.96 -10.16
N ALA A 28 9.89 -8.79 -10.84
CA ALA A 28 11.09 -9.60 -10.60
C ALA A 28 11.63 -9.47 -9.16
N LEU A 29 11.50 -8.29 -8.54
CA LEU A 29 12.05 -8.01 -7.21
C LEU A 29 11.08 -8.36 -6.06
N GLU A 30 9.80 -8.04 -6.17
CA GLU A 30 8.86 -8.12 -5.05
C GLU A 30 7.89 -9.32 -5.10
N SER A 31 7.61 -9.89 -6.28
CA SER A 31 6.56 -10.92 -6.45
C SER A 31 6.80 -12.19 -5.61
N LYS A 32 8.05 -12.70 -5.61
CA LYS A 32 8.42 -13.88 -4.79
C LYS A 32 8.36 -13.59 -3.29
N LYS A 33 8.69 -12.37 -2.89
CA LYS A 33 8.67 -11.95 -1.48
C LYS A 33 7.24 -11.80 -0.98
N GLU A 34 6.36 -11.19 -1.77
CA GLU A 34 4.94 -11.06 -1.46
C GLU A 34 4.28 -12.44 -1.26
N THR A 35 4.46 -13.36 -2.21
CA THR A 35 3.89 -14.72 -2.12
C THR A 35 4.38 -15.48 -0.89
N THR A 36 5.66 -15.37 -0.56
CA THR A 36 6.25 -15.97 0.66
C THR A 36 5.67 -15.35 1.94
N GLN A 37 5.58 -14.01 1.99
CA GLN A 37 5.01 -13.30 3.13
C GLN A 37 3.53 -13.63 3.32
N ARG A 38 2.76 -13.69 2.24
CA ARG A 38 1.34 -14.06 2.25
C ARG A 38 1.14 -15.46 2.80
N LYS A 39 1.95 -16.44 2.36
CA LYS A 39 1.91 -17.81 2.90
C LYS A 39 2.24 -17.83 4.40
N LYS A 40 3.35 -17.21 4.79
CA LYS A 40 3.78 -17.14 6.20
C LYS A 40 2.71 -16.50 7.10
N LEU A 41 2.04 -15.44 6.62
CA LEU A 41 0.99 -14.77 7.35
C LEU A 41 -0.28 -15.65 7.46
N GLY A 42 -0.62 -16.37 6.39
CA GLY A 42 -1.71 -17.35 6.39
C GLY A 42 -1.48 -18.49 7.38
N ASP A 43 -0.26 -19.07 7.36
CA ASP A 43 0.13 -20.12 8.31
C ASP A 43 0.06 -19.59 9.75
N LYS A 44 0.52 -18.35 9.99
CA LYS A 44 0.46 -17.73 11.31
C LYS A 44 -0.96 -17.43 11.77
N LYS A 45 -1.84 -17.01 10.85
CA LYS A 45 -3.28 -16.84 11.11
C LYS A 45 -3.88 -18.15 11.61
N MET A 46 -3.61 -19.26 10.91
CA MET A 46 -4.16 -20.56 11.28
C MET A 46 -3.64 -21.06 12.64
N ASP A 47 -2.33 -20.91 12.89
CA ASP A 47 -1.70 -21.20 14.19
C ASP A 47 -2.32 -20.41 15.35
N LEU A 48 -2.62 -19.12 15.14
CA LEU A 48 -3.29 -18.29 16.14
C LEU A 48 -4.76 -18.69 16.34
N MET A 49 -5.48 -19.00 15.27
CA MET A 49 -6.88 -19.45 15.37
C MET A 49 -6.99 -20.75 16.16
N ASP A 50 -6.12 -21.72 15.90
CA ASP A 50 -6.06 -22.98 16.64
C ASP A 50 -5.69 -22.76 18.12
N LYS A 51 -4.60 -22.02 18.37
CA LYS A 51 -4.10 -21.74 19.73
C LYS A 51 -5.12 -21.06 20.64
N TYR A 52 -5.99 -20.22 20.09
CA TYR A 52 -6.99 -19.46 20.84
C TYR A 52 -8.42 -19.96 20.62
N ASN A 53 -8.60 -21.12 19.96
CA ASN A 53 -9.91 -21.70 19.62
C ASN A 53 -10.87 -20.69 18.95
N LEU A 54 -10.34 -19.89 18.02
CA LEU A 54 -11.12 -18.87 17.30
C LEU A 54 -11.79 -19.49 16.08
N THR A 55 -13.10 -19.29 15.97
CA THR A 55 -13.82 -19.50 14.72
C THR A 55 -13.39 -18.48 13.67
N LEU A 56 -13.61 -18.80 12.39
CA LEU A 56 -13.32 -17.88 11.28
C LEU A 56 -14.02 -16.53 11.43
N GLU A 57 -15.28 -16.52 11.87
CA GLU A 57 -16.07 -15.30 12.09
C GLU A 57 -15.46 -14.41 13.17
N ASN A 58 -15.23 -14.95 14.38
CA ASN A 58 -14.57 -14.23 15.48
C ASN A 58 -13.20 -13.67 15.09
N PHE A 59 -12.42 -14.41 14.30
CA PHE A 59 -11.13 -13.91 13.81
C PHE A 59 -11.30 -12.72 12.86
N HIS A 60 -12.29 -12.76 11.96
CA HIS A 60 -12.58 -11.64 11.07
C HIS A 60 -13.09 -10.40 11.80
N GLU A 61 -13.91 -10.59 12.84
CA GLU A 61 -14.33 -9.49 13.71
C GLU A 61 -13.13 -8.83 14.39
N LEU A 62 -12.23 -9.65 14.97
CA LEU A 62 -10.99 -9.18 15.57
C LEU A 62 -10.10 -8.44 14.55
N GLU A 63 -9.94 -8.98 13.35
CA GLU A 63 -9.18 -8.36 12.27
C GLU A 63 -9.73 -6.98 11.90
N ASN A 64 -11.06 -6.85 11.79
CA ASN A 64 -11.73 -5.59 11.50
C ASN A 64 -11.48 -4.55 12.61
N VAL A 65 -11.61 -4.95 13.87
CA VAL A 65 -11.32 -4.07 15.02
C VAL A 65 -9.85 -3.61 15.00
N VAL A 66 -8.91 -4.51 14.73
CA VAL A 66 -7.48 -4.18 14.65
C VAL A 66 -7.19 -3.21 13.51
N LEU A 67 -7.82 -3.39 12.34
CA LEU A 67 -7.68 -2.50 11.19
C LEU A 67 -8.21 -1.09 11.51
N GLN A 68 -9.37 -0.99 12.16
CA GLN A 68 -9.96 0.29 12.58
C GLN A 68 -9.13 0.99 13.66
N LEU A 69 -8.47 0.24 14.55
CA LEU A 69 -7.60 0.78 15.59
C LEU A 69 -6.23 1.24 15.07
N LYS A 70 -5.79 0.78 13.89
CA LYS A 70 -4.48 1.14 13.30
C LYS A 70 -4.18 2.66 13.30
N PRO A 71 -5.06 3.56 12.82
CA PRO A 71 -4.82 5.01 12.87
C PRO A 71 -4.73 5.55 14.31
N HIS A 72 -5.42 4.95 15.27
CA HIS A 72 -5.44 5.38 16.66
C HIS A 72 -4.20 4.92 17.45
N LYS A 73 -3.50 3.86 17.00
CA LYS A 73 -2.24 3.40 17.62
C LYS A 73 -1.12 4.45 17.54
N ALA A 74 -1.16 5.32 16.54
CA ALA A 74 -0.20 6.42 16.40
C ALA A 74 -0.52 7.62 17.32
N GLY A 75 -1.48 7.50 18.24
CA GLY A 75 -1.89 8.56 19.15
C GLY A 75 -2.96 9.49 18.57
N LEU A 76 -3.11 10.68 19.15
CA LEU A 76 -4.15 11.65 18.79
C LEU A 76 -3.75 12.44 17.52
N GLN A 77 -4.03 11.87 16.36
CA GLN A 77 -3.68 12.45 15.05
C GLN A 77 -4.41 13.75 14.68
N TRP A 78 -5.59 14.01 15.28
CA TRP A 78 -6.41 15.20 14.96
C TRP A 78 -6.33 16.33 15.99
N LYS A 79 -5.28 16.34 16.82
CA LYS A 79 -4.89 17.54 17.59
C LYS A 79 -4.10 18.49 16.69
N PHE A 80 -3.94 19.75 17.12
CA PHE A 80 -3.33 20.82 16.33
C PHE A 80 -2.06 20.38 15.57
N ALA A 81 -1.09 19.74 16.22
CA ALA A 81 0.16 19.30 15.58
C ALA A 81 -0.06 18.28 14.45
N GLY A 82 -0.95 17.31 14.65
CA GLY A 82 -1.24 16.30 13.63
C GLY A 82 -2.10 16.88 12.48
N SER A 83 -3.06 17.75 12.80
CA SER A 83 -3.82 18.49 11.78
C SER A 83 -2.93 19.43 10.96
N PHE A 84 -1.94 20.07 11.58
CA PHE A 84 -0.96 20.92 10.91
C PHE A 84 -0.04 20.11 10.00
N TYR A 85 0.46 18.96 10.48
CA TYR A 85 1.23 18.02 9.66
C TYR A 85 0.41 17.53 8.46
N PHE A 86 -0.85 17.14 8.67
CA PHE A 86 -1.75 16.72 7.60
C PHE A 86 -1.93 17.82 6.54
N ALA A 87 -2.17 19.07 6.96
CA ALA A 87 -2.27 20.19 6.03
C ALA A 87 -1.00 20.36 5.18
N ILE A 88 0.19 20.21 5.77
CA ILE A 88 1.47 20.23 5.03
C ILE A 88 1.49 19.11 3.98
N THR A 89 1.11 17.88 4.33
CA THR A 89 1.13 16.75 3.39
C THR A 89 0.19 16.95 2.18
N VAL A 90 -0.91 17.67 2.37
CA VAL A 90 -1.86 18.02 1.31
C VAL A 90 -1.27 19.09 0.38
N ILE A 91 -0.80 20.22 0.93
CA ILE A 91 -0.27 21.33 0.10
C ILE A 91 1.04 20.95 -0.63
N THR A 92 1.79 19.98 -0.10
CA THR A 92 3.03 19.46 -0.71
C THR A 92 2.80 18.26 -1.62
N THR A 93 1.54 17.86 -1.83
CA THR A 93 1.13 16.73 -2.70
C THR A 93 1.82 15.39 -2.37
N ILE A 94 2.16 15.16 -1.10
CA ILE A 94 2.79 13.91 -0.65
C ILE A 94 1.74 12.79 -0.52
N VAL A 95 0.53 13.14 -0.05
CA VAL A 95 -0.55 12.18 0.27
C VAL A 95 -1.79 12.41 -0.61
N THR A 96 -1.64 13.13 -1.73
CA THR A 96 -2.73 13.28 -2.72
C THR A 96 -2.80 12.05 -3.62
#